data_AF-W4URW5-F1
#
_entry.id   AF-W4URW5-F1
#
_cell.length_a   1.000
_cell.length_b   1.000
_cell.length_c   1.000
_cell.angle_alpha   90.00
_cell.angle_beta   90.00
_cell.angle_gamma   90.00
#
_symmetry.space_group_name_H-M   'P 1'
#
loop_
_entity.id
_entity.type
_entity.pdbx_description
1 polymer ?
#
loop_
_entity_poly.entity_id
_entity_poly.type
_entity_poly.pdbx_seq_one_letter_code
_entity_poly.pdbx_strand_id
1 'polypeptide(L)'
;MIYPDGTYAEMLFEYRPGTGNQREALFGAPSCGGNGNGGYIYHDMVEQFPMKDGKTINDPSSKYSYNPLKPDEGRDPRFANTVVWNGSKLTSAGDMNHVVYTHVGAGVTSDSFGSGTPTGYYIRKFGHRQLAGNHWLATSQAFDLIRYAEILLNYAEAANEYYGPNHEEVLGEHIVSPYNVLKTLRERAGIEPGDDGMYGLKQNMTYEEMRDAIRLERYIELAFEGHRFFDVRRWMIAEQTQNKQMRGYKIERSTNGIEKGTIVNVRKHTFRKAMYFFPIPYKETVKSKELLQNPYYE
;
A
#
# COMPACT_ATOMS: atom_id res chain seq x y z
N MET A 1 14.82 -16.20 -4.17
CA MET A 1 15.25 -17.24 -5.14
C MET A 1 14.15 -17.33 -6.20
N ILE A 2 14.47 -17.18 -7.49
CA ILE A 2 13.49 -17.20 -8.59
C ILE A 2 13.56 -18.60 -9.22
N TYR A 3 12.42 -19.29 -9.36
CA TYR A 3 12.38 -20.57 -10.06
C TYR A 3 12.57 -20.38 -11.57
N PRO A 4 12.96 -21.44 -12.32
CA PRO A 4 13.24 -21.35 -13.76
C PRO A 4 12.06 -20.84 -14.61
N ASP A 5 10.84 -20.87 -14.09
CA ASP A 5 9.61 -20.37 -14.72
C ASP A 5 9.26 -18.92 -14.32
N GLY A 6 10.13 -18.24 -13.57
CA GLY A 6 9.93 -16.87 -13.11
C GLY A 6 9.09 -16.75 -11.83
N THR A 7 8.68 -17.85 -11.20
CA THR A 7 7.91 -17.80 -9.95
C THR A 7 8.82 -17.37 -8.81
N TYR A 8 8.45 -16.28 -8.13
CA TYR A 8 9.17 -15.78 -6.96
C TYR A 8 8.87 -16.72 -5.79
N ALA A 9 9.89 -17.21 -5.08
CA ALA A 9 9.72 -18.17 -3.97
C ALA A 9 8.85 -17.68 -2.80
N GLU A 10 8.36 -16.44 -2.84
CA GLU A 10 7.43 -15.86 -1.87
C GLU A 10 5.96 -16.12 -2.23
N MET A 11 5.61 -16.40 -3.48
CA MET A 11 4.23 -16.58 -3.92
C MET A 11 3.75 -18.01 -3.61
N LEU A 12 2.71 -18.15 -2.80
CA LEU A 12 2.19 -19.45 -2.33
C LEU A 12 0.90 -19.85 -3.05
N PHE A 13 0.02 -18.88 -3.30
CA PHE A 13 -1.23 -19.10 -4.01
C PHE A 13 -1.58 -17.89 -4.87
N GLU A 14 -1.91 -18.12 -6.14
CA GLU A 14 -2.13 -17.08 -7.14
C GLU A 14 -3.35 -17.37 -8.01
N TYR A 15 -4.02 -16.31 -8.46
CA TYR A 15 -4.98 -16.37 -9.55
C TYR A 15 -4.30 -15.94 -10.86
N ARG A 16 -4.34 -16.78 -11.90
CA ARG A 16 -3.66 -16.54 -13.19
C ARG A 16 -4.65 -16.42 -14.36
N PRO A 17 -5.16 -15.21 -14.66
CA PRO A 17 -6.17 -15.01 -15.71
C PRO A 17 -5.62 -15.13 -17.15
N GLY A 18 -4.30 -15.23 -17.34
CA GLY A 18 -3.64 -15.34 -18.65
C GLY A 18 -2.61 -14.24 -18.87
N THR A 19 -2.28 -13.97 -20.14
CA THR A 19 -1.37 -12.91 -20.55
C THR A 19 -2.14 -11.67 -21.01
N GLY A 20 -1.59 -10.48 -20.73
CA GLY A 20 -2.18 -9.21 -21.10
C GLY A 20 -1.42 -8.03 -20.51
N ASN A 21 -2.08 -6.88 -20.50
CA ASN A 21 -1.63 -5.64 -19.87
C ASN A 21 -2.76 -5.01 -19.02
N GLN A 22 -3.72 -5.83 -18.57
CA GLN A 22 -4.93 -5.33 -17.91
C GLN A 22 -4.61 -4.66 -16.56
N ARG A 23 -3.60 -5.13 -15.82
CA ARG A 23 -3.17 -4.50 -14.56
C ARG A 23 -2.62 -3.10 -14.82
N GLU A 24 -1.82 -2.93 -15.87
CA GLU A 24 -1.30 -1.63 -16.27
C GLU A 24 -2.43 -0.69 -16.72
N ALA A 25 -3.43 -1.21 -17.45
CA ALA A 25 -4.62 -0.44 -17.82
C ALA A 25 -5.52 -0.11 -16.63
N LEU A 26 -5.57 -0.96 -15.61
CA LEU A 26 -6.40 -0.78 -14.42
C LEU A 26 -5.83 0.28 -13.46
N PHE A 27 -4.51 0.23 -13.21
CA PHE A 27 -3.84 1.02 -12.17
C PHE A 27 -3.00 2.19 -12.70
N GLY A 28 -2.60 2.16 -13.97
CA GLY A 28 -1.71 3.16 -14.56
C GLY A 28 -2.29 4.56 -14.62
N ALA A 29 -1.43 5.53 -14.93
CA ALA A 29 -1.85 6.88 -15.25
C ALA A 29 -2.48 6.94 -16.66
N PRO A 30 -3.40 7.88 -16.95
CA PRO A 30 -4.01 8.03 -18.27
C PRO A 30 -3.02 8.09 -19.43
N SER A 31 -1.89 8.79 -19.28
CA SER A 31 -0.84 8.88 -20.30
C SER A 31 -0.11 7.55 -20.55
N CYS A 32 -0.24 6.58 -19.65
CA CYS A 32 0.28 5.20 -19.77
C CYS A 32 -0.84 4.19 -20.15
N GLY A 33 -2.02 4.66 -20.56
CA GLY A 33 -3.17 3.81 -20.90
C GLY A 33 -4.01 3.36 -19.70
N GLY A 34 -3.86 4.00 -18.55
CA GLY A 34 -4.69 3.77 -17.38
C GLY A 34 -6.11 4.30 -17.52
N ASN A 35 -7.09 3.59 -16.96
CA ASN A 35 -8.52 3.95 -17.02
C ASN A 35 -9.12 4.40 -15.68
N GLY A 36 -8.34 4.41 -14.59
CA GLY A 36 -8.78 4.87 -13.27
C GLY A 36 -9.65 3.87 -12.49
N ASN A 37 -9.96 2.69 -13.04
CA ASN A 37 -10.83 1.70 -12.38
C ASN A 37 -10.15 0.98 -11.21
N GLY A 38 -8.81 1.00 -11.13
CA GLY A 38 -8.04 0.39 -10.04
C GLY A 38 -8.05 1.19 -8.74
N GLY A 39 -8.63 2.39 -8.76
CA GLY A 39 -8.63 3.30 -7.62
C GLY A 39 -7.32 4.08 -7.47
N TYR A 40 -7.24 4.85 -6.39
CA TYR A 40 -6.16 5.80 -6.16
C TYR A 40 -5.66 5.70 -4.72
N ILE A 41 -4.37 5.97 -4.53
CA ILE A 41 -3.76 6.03 -3.20
C ILE A 41 -4.03 7.40 -2.55
N TYR A 42 -4.45 7.40 -1.30
CA TYR A 42 -4.58 8.62 -0.50
C TYR A 42 -3.23 9.08 0.07
N HIS A 43 -3.08 10.39 0.25
CA HIS A 43 -1.88 10.97 0.87
C HIS A 43 -1.63 10.39 2.27
N ASP A 44 -2.70 10.09 3.02
CA ASP A 44 -2.61 9.46 4.34
C ASP A 44 -1.86 8.12 4.34
N MET A 45 -1.87 7.38 3.23
CA MET A 45 -1.11 6.14 3.05
C MET A 45 0.32 6.42 2.58
N VAL A 46 0.51 7.39 1.68
CA VAL A 46 1.82 7.84 1.21
C VAL A 46 2.72 8.25 2.38
N GLU A 47 2.15 8.92 3.39
CA GLU A 47 2.85 9.32 4.61
C GLU A 47 3.18 8.15 5.56
N GLN A 48 2.58 6.96 5.39
CA GLN A 48 2.87 5.82 6.26
C GLN A 48 4.17 5.10 5.90
N PHE A 49 4.62 5.15 4.64
CA PHE A 49 5.90 4.55 4.26
C PHE A 49 7.02 5.25 5.07
N PRO A 50 7.93 4.51 5.73
CA PRO A 50 8.99 5.16 6.47
C PRO A 50 10.04 5.81 5.57
N MET A 51 10.96 6.55 6.18
CA MET A 51 12.24 6.93 5.60
C MET A 51 13.11 5.68 5.39
N LYS A 52 14.23 5.82 4.68
CA LYS A 52 15.08 4.71 4.27
C LYS A 52 15.78 4.03 5.46
N ASP A 53 15.88 4.69 6.60
CA ASP A 53 16.33 4.11 7.88
C ASP A 53 15.19 3.46 8.69
N GLY A 54 13.98 3.35 8.11
CA GLY A 54 12.82 2.69 8.71
C GLY A 54 12.05 3.55 9.71
N LYS A 55 12.48 4.79 9.95
CA LYS A 55 11.81 5.73 10.85
C LYS A 55 10.69 6.48 10.15
N THR A 56 9.74 7.03 10.92
CA THR A 56 8.61 7.76 10.31
C THR A 56 9.07 9.05 9.66
N ILE A 57 8.29 9.59 8.71
CA ILE A 57 8.62 10.82 7.96
C ILE A 57 8.81 12.07 8.82
N ASN A 58 8.30 12.06 10.05
CA ASN A 58 8.37 13.16 11.02
C ASN A 58 9.33 12.86 12.19
N ASP A 59 10.06 11.74 12.14
CA ASP A 59 11.00 11.38 13.19
C ASP A 59 12.24 12.29 13.13
N PRO A 60 12.49 13.14 14.15
CA PRO A 60 13.63 14.06 14.13
C PRO A 60 14.98 13.35 14.21
N SER A 61 15.01 12.07 14.58
CA SER A 61 16.21 11.24 14.62
C SER A 61 16.50 10.52 13.30
N SER A 62 15.67 10.71 12.27
CA SER A 62 15.91 10.20 10.93
C SER A 62 17.14 10.84 10.29
N LYS A 63 17.97 10.03 9.63
CA LYS A 63 19.12 10.53 8.83
C LYS A 63 18.65 11.21 7.54
N TYR A 64 17.40 10.96 7.14
CA TYR A 64 16.78 11.45 5.92
C TYR A 64 15.69 12.47 6.23
N SER A 65 15.58 13.51 5.42
CA SER A 65 14.50 14.51 5.52
C SER A 65 13.39 14.21 4.51
N TYR A 66 12.15 14.35 4.95
CA TYR A 66 10.99 14.17 4.07
C TYR A 66 10.70 15.45 3.28
N ASN A 67 10.63 15.33 1.96
CA ASN A 67 10.15 16.38 1.07
C ASN A 67 8.93 15.88 0.28
N PRO A 68 7.72 16.40 0.54
CA PRO A 68 6.51 15.93 -0.15
C PRO A 68 6.45 16.26 -1.65
N LEU A 69 7.28 17.20 -2.16
CA LEU A 69 7.44 17.43 -3.60
C LEU A 69 8.37 16.39 -4.27
N LYS A 70 9.21 15.73 -3.48
CA LYS A 70 10.10 14.66 -3.92
C LYS A 70 9.96 13.45 -2.99
N PRO A 71 8.76 12.85 -2.94
CA PRO A 71 8.37 11.95 -1.88
C PRO A 71 9.09 10.60 -1.91
N ASP A 72 9.98 10.34 -2.86
CA ASP A 72 10.80 9.12 -2.98
C ASP A 72 12.23 9.26 -2.43
N GLU A 73 12.75 10.49 -2.31
CA GLU A 73 14.12 10.72 -1.85
C GLU A 73 14.29 10.22 -0.40
N GLY A 74 15.23 9.29 -0.19
CA GLY A 74 15.54 8.77 1.14
C GLY A 74 14.39 8.00 1.80
N ARG A 75 13.52 7.33 1.04
CA ARG A 75 12.38 6.55 1.56
C ARG A 75 12.57 5.04 1.53
N ASP A 76 11.69 4.35 2.25
CA ASP A 76 11.41 2.93 2.04
C ASP A 76 11.23 2.63 0.54
N PRO A 77 12.04 1.74 -0.07
CA PRO A 77 11.93 1.41 -1.49
C PRO A 77 10.57 0.88 -1.92
N ARG A 78 9.77 0.32 -1.01
CA ARG A 78 8.38 -0.09 -1.27
C ARG A 78 7.50 1.08 -1.68
N PHE A 79 7.80 2.31 -1.25
CA PHE A 79 7.11 3.51 -1.74
C PHE A 79 7.19 3.59 -3.27
N ALA A 80 8.39 3.52 -3.84
CA ALA A 80 8.60 3.61 -5.28
C ALA A 80 8.12 2.36 -6.05
N ASN A 81 7.90 1.24 -5.36
CA ASN A 81 7.28 0.04 -5.93
C ASN A 81 5.75 0.10 -5.91
N THR A 82 5.18 0.95 -5.05
CA THR A 82 3.73 0.97 -4.79
C THR A 82 3.04 2.20 -5.34
N VAL A 83 3.72 3.35 -5.38
CA VAL A 83 3.15 4.66 -5.66
C VAL A 83 3.73 5.24 -6.95
N VAL A 84 2.89 5.90 -7.73
CA VAL A 84 3.28 6.83 -8.78
C VAL A 84 2.97 8.25 -8.28
N TRP A 85 3.95 9.14 -8.35
CA TRP A 85 3.86 10.55 -7.95
C TRP A 85 4.28 11.49 -9.09
N ASN A 86 4.13 12.81 -8.88
CA ASN A 86 4.57 13.81 -9.85
C ASN A 86 6.05 13.63 -10.21
N GLY A 87 6.36 13.49 -11.50
CA GLY A 87 7.72 13.28 -12.00
C GLY A 87 8.17 11.82 -12.04
N SER A 88 7.31 10.86 -11.68
CA SER A 88 7.60 9.43 -11.82
C SER A 88 7.83 9.04 -13.28
N LYS A 89 8.81 8.15 -13.52
CA LYS A 89 9.04 7.54 -14.82
C LYS A 89 8.37 6.17 -14.93
N LEU A 90 7.56 5.98 -15.95
CA LEU A 90 6.87 4.74 -16.28
C LEU A 90 7.07 4.39 -17.75
N THR A 91 6.69 3.16 -18.12
CA THR A 91 6.57 2.81 -19.53
C THR A 91 5.27 3.38 -20.09
N SER A 92 5.31 3.93 -21.30
CA SER A 92 4.12 4.31 -22.08
C SER A 92 4.38 4.11 -23.57
N ALA A 93 3.51 3.39 -24.28
CA ALA A 93 3.62 3.13 -25.72
C ALA A 93 5.04 2.72 -26.22
N GLY A 94 5.81 2.01 -25.38
CA GLY A 94 7.18 1.57 -25.67
C GLY A 94 8.29 2.50 -25.16
N ASP A 95 8.00 3.75 -24.79
CA ASP A 95 8.95 4.62 -24.09
C ASP A 95 9.02 4.22 -22.61
N MET A 96 10.17 3.67 -22.19
CA MET A 96 10.42 3.24 -20.81
C MET A 96 10.71 4.40 -19.84
N ASN A 97 10.87 5.63 -20.35
CA ASN A 97 11.23 6.82 -19.57
C ASN A 97 10.16 7.91 -19.58
N HIS A 98 8.92 7.57 -19.98
CA HIS A 98 7.80 8.50 -20.01
C HIS A 98 7.53 9.07 -18.61
N VAL A 99 7.43 10.40 -18.52
CA VAL A 99 7.26 11.10 -17.23
C VAL A 99 5.78 11.38 -16.97
N VAL A 100 5.29 10.95 -15.82
CA VAL A 100 3.94 11.23 -15.34
C VAL A 100 3.93 12.55 -14.56
N TYR A 101 3.13 13.51 -15.03
CA TYR A 101 2.97 14.81 -14.38
C TYR A 101 1.60 14.92 -13.71
N THR A 102 1.56 14.84 -12.38
CA THR A 102 0.32 14.96 -11.61
C THR A 102 0.02 16.40 -11.19
N HIS A 103 0.94 17.33 -11.42
CA HIS A 103 0.73 18.76 -11.16
C HIS A 103 -0.34 19.37 -12.08
N VAL A 104 -0.93 20.49 -11.63
CA VAL A 104 -1.75 21.38 -12.46
C VAL A 104 -0.97 22.64 -12.83
N GLY A 105 -1.49 23.44 -13.76
CA GLY A 105 -0.86 24.69 -14.20
C GLY A 105 -0.05 24.53 -15.48
N ALA A 106 1.13 25.15 -15.53
CA ALA A 106 1.96 25.14 -16.74
C ALA A 106 2.42 23.71 -17.08
N GLY A 107 2.18 23.26 -18.32
CA GLY A 107 2.54 21.90 -18.77
C GLY A 107 1.63 20.79 -18.25
N VAL A 108 0.39 21.11 -17.83
CA VAL A 108 -0.60 20.12 -17.38
C VAL A 108 -0.83 19.02 -18.43
N THR A 109 -0.95 17.78 -17.95
CA THR A 109 -1.24 16.60 -18.79
C THR A 109 -2.57 15.95 -18.36
N SER A 110 -2.99 14.90 -19.07
CA SER A 110 -4.14 14.09 -18.68
C SER A 110 -3.97 13.40 -17.31
N ASP A 111 -2.74 13.30 -16.80
CA ASP A 111 -2.45 12.65 -15.51
C ASP A 111 -2.69 13.56 -14.30
N SER A 112 -3.04 14.82 -14.52
CA SER A 112 -3.05 15.85 -13.48
C SER A 112 -4.06 15.60 -12.39
N PHE A 113 -3.82 16.20 -11.22
CA PHE A 113 -4.80 16.31 -10.14
C PHE A 113 -6.10 16.92 -10.68
N GLY A 114 -7.24 16.30 -10.38
CA GLY A 114 -8.58 16.73 -10.79
C GLY A 114 -9.01 16.28 -12.18
N SER A 115 -8.07 15.91 -13.07
CA SER A 115 -8.36 15.35 -14.39
C SER A 115 -8.16 13.83 -14.41
N GLY A 116 -6.95 13.36 -14.12
CA GLY A 116 -6.61 11.94 -14.14
C GLY A 116 -6.65 11.28 -12.76
N THR A 117 -6.30 12.02 -11.71
CA THR A 117 -6.28 11.52 -10.32
C THR A 117 -6.96 12.50 -9.36
N PRO A 118 -7.81 12.04 -8.44
CA PRO A 118 -8.37 12.89 -7.39
C PRO A 118 -7.43 13.08 -6.19
N THR A 119 -6.31 12.35 -6.11
CA THR A 119 -5.40 12.38 -4.95
C THR A 119 -4.02 12.93 -5.25
N GLY A 120 -3.64 13.05 -6.53
CA GLY A 120 -2.29 13.45 -6.95
C GLY A 120 -1.32 12.27 -7.15
N TYR A 121 -1.83 11.04 -7.00
CA TYR A 121 -1.06 9.81 -7.08
C TYR A 121 -1.79 8.72 -7.90
N TYR A 122 -1.03 7.74 -8.38
CA TYR A 122 -1.55 6.48 -8.93
C TYR A 122 -0.90 5.27 -8.26
N ILE A 123 -1.43 4.07 -8.53
CA ILE A 123 -0.91 2.81 -8.02
C ILE A 123 0.11 2.27 -9.01
N ARG A 124 1.32 1.97 -8.53
CA ARG A 124 2.38 1.34 -9.32
C ARG A 124 2.47 -0.17 -9.10
N LYS A 125 1.97 -0.63 -7.95
CA LYS A 125 1.97 -2.04 -7.58
C LYS A 125 1.21 -2.86 -8.62
N PHE A 126 1.61 -4.13 -8.79
CA PHE A 126 1.13 -5.05 -9.83
C PHE A 126 1.56 -4.72 -11.28
N GLY A 127 1.96 -3.48 -11.58
CA GLY A 127 2.42 -3.10 -12.91
C GLY A 127 3.80 -3.65 -13.24
N HIS A 128 3.93 -4.32 -14.37
CA HIS A 128 5.21 -4.75 -14.90
C HIS A 128 6.00 -3.53 -15.43
N ARG A 129 7.27 -3.41 -15.05
CA ARG A 129 8.09 -2.19 -15.32
C ARG A 129 8.24 -1.85 -16.80
N GLN A 130 8.11 -2.83 -17.68
CA GLN A 130 8.28 -2.71 -19.14
C GLN A 130 6.96 -2.67 -19.91
N LEU A 131 5.81 -2.68 -19.23
CA LEU A 131 4.49 -2.65 -19.87
C LEU A 131 3.73 -1.38 -19.51
N ALA A 132 2.77 -1.06 -20.36
CA ALA A 132 1.80 0.01 -20.18
C ALA A 132 0.46 -0.47 -20.73
N GLY A 133 -0.66 0.11 -20.27
CA GLY A 133 -2.00 -0.23 -20.76
C GLY A 133 -2.18 0.15 -22.24
N ASN A 134 -1.41 1.11 -22.73
CA ASN A 134 -1.37 1.55 -24.13
C ASN A 134 -0.21 0.94 -24.93
N HIS A 135 0.38 -0.17 -24.47
CA HIS A 135 1.47 -0.86 -25.17
C HIS A 135 0.99 -2.23 -25.69
N TRP A 136 1.53 -2.67 -26.83
CA TRP A 136 1.18 -3.93 -27.49
C TRP A 136 1.81 -5.18 -26.84
N LEU A 137 2.68 -5.00 -25.85
CA LEU A 137 3.28 -6.11 -25.10
C LEU A 137 2.31 -6.66 -24.06
N ALA A 138 2.35 -7.98 -23.87
CA ALA A 138 1.55 -8.70 -22.90
C ALA A 138 2.45 -9.59 -22.04
N THR A 139 2.15 -9.67 -20.74
CA THR A 139 2.84 -10.53 -19.76
C THR A 139 1.83 -11.22 -18.87
N SER A 140 2.27 -12.14 -18.01
CA SER A 140 1.42 -12.79 -17.01
C SER A 140 0.72 -11.75 -16.13
N GLN A 141 -0.60 -11.90 -16.00
CA GLN A 141 -1.47 -11.01 -15.23
C GLN A 141 -1.87 -11.63 -13.88
N ALA A 142 -1.01 -12.50 -13.33
CA ALA A 142 -1.23 -13.16 -12.05
C ALA A 142 -1.47 -12.20 -10.87
N PHE A 143 -2.41 -12.52 -10.00
CA PHE A 143 -2.59 -11.82 -8.73
C PHE A 143 -2.26 -12.77 -7.59
N ASP A 144 -1.40 -12.31 -6.68
CA ASP A 144 -1.10 -13.03 -5.45
C ASP A 144 -2.34 -13.04 -4.57
N LEU A 145 -2.74 -14.24 -4.14
CA LEU A 145 -3.82 -14.44 -3.17
C LEU A 145 -3.25 -14.73 -1.77
N ILE A 146 -2.14 -15.47 -1.71
CA ILE A 146 -1.37 -15.72 -0.49
C ILE A 146 0.11 -15.69 -0.83
N ARG A 147 0.88 -14.94 -0.04
CA ARG A 147 2.35 -14.90 -0.13
C ARG A 147 3.01 -15.02 1.23
N TYR A 148 4.26 -15.45 1.23
CA TYR A 148 4.97 -15.83 2.44
C TYR A 148 5.14 -14.67 3.44
N ALA A 149 5.27 -13.42 3.00
CA ALA A 149 5.28 -12.29 3.93
C ALA A 149 3.98 -12.16 4.74
N GLU A 150 2.83 -12.49 4.14
CA GLU A 150 1.57 -12.53 4.87
C GLU A 150 1.62 -13.60 5.96
N ILE A 151 2.17 -14.78 5.66
CA ILE A 151 2.33 -15.86 6.64
C ILE A 151 3.22 -15.43 7.81
N LEU A 152 4.34 -14.76 7.52
CA LEU A 152 5.23 -14.22 8.55
C LEU A 152 4.53 -13.17 9.41
N LEU A 153 3.77 -12.25 8.79
CA LEU A 153 3.00 -11.24 9.51
C LEU A 153 1.86 -11.84 10.34
N ASN A 154 1.21 -12.90 9.84
CA ASN A 154 0.17 -13.63 10.58
C ASN A 154 0.79 -14.29 11.82
N TYR A 155 1.98 -14.90 11.70
CA TYR A 155 2.74 -15.41 12.84
C TYR A 155 3.09 -14.30 13.83
N ALA A 156 3.71 -13.20 13.36
CA ALA A 156 4.11 -12.11 14.24
C ALA A 156 2.94 -11.51 15.00
N GLU A 157 1.80 -11.32 14.33
CA GLU A 157 0.56 -10.87 14.97
C GLU A 157 0.11 -11.88 16.03
N ALA A 158 -0.06 -13.16 15.69
CA ALA A 158 -0.51 -14.18 16.64
C ALA A 158 0.43 -14.34 17.85
N ALA A 159 1.75 -14.35 17.61
CA ALA A 159 2.76 -14.45 18.65
C ALA A 159 2.73 -13.24 19.59
N ASN A 160 2.63 -12.02 19.05
CA ASN A 160 2.50 -10.83 19.89
C ASN A 160 1.19 -10.85 20.68
N GLU A 161 0.07 -11.21 20.06
CA GLU A 161 -1.25 -11.24 20.69
C GLU A 161 -1.34 -12.23 21.86
N TYR A 162 -0.64 -13.37 21.77
CA TYR A 162 -0.69 -14.42 22.78
C TYR A 162 0.45 -14.37 23.80
N TYR A 163 1.70 -14.20 23.34
CA TYR A 163 2.90 -14.25 24.19
C TYR A 163 3.55 -12.88 24.44
N GLY A 164 3.29 -11.90 23.58
CA GLY A 164 3.94 -10.59 23.61
C GLY A 164 5.18 -10.49 22.71
N PRO A 165 5.82 -9.30 22.69
CA PRO A 165 6.77 -8.91 21.65
C PRO A 165 8.12 -9.64 21.70
N ASN A 166 8.48 -10.17 22.87
CA ASN A 166 9.76 -10.83 23.11
C ASN A 166 9.69 -12.37 22.95
N HIS A 167 8.57 -12.89 22.47
CA HIS A 167 8.44 -14.31 22.23
C HIS A 167 9.34 -14.75 21.07
N GLU A 168 10.09 -15.82 21.30
CA GLU A 168 10.91 -16.46 20.29
C GLU A 168 10.56 -17.94 20.21
N GLU A 169 10.39 -18.44 18.98
CA GLU A 169 10.19 -19.85 18.69
C GLU A 169 11.34 -20.36 17.83
N VAL A 170 11.83 -21.56 18.16
CA VAL A 170 12.91 -22.23 17.41
C VAL A 170 12.28 -23.29 16.51
N LEU A 171 12.36 -23.07 15.20
CA LEU A 171 11.87 -23.97 14.16
C LEU A 171 13.06 -24.55 13.39
N GLY A 172 13.62 -25.65 13.89
CA GLY A 172 14.85 -26.25 13.37
C GLY A 172 16.04 -25.31 13.57
N GLU A 173 16.65 -24.86 12.47
CA GLU A 173 17.78 -23.91 12.49
C GLU A 173 17.34 -22.43 12.49
N HIS A 174 16.04 -22.15 12.46
CA HIS A 174 15.49 -20.81 12.39
C HIS A 174 14.92 -20.34 13.73
N ILE A 175 15.16 -19.06 14.07
CA ILE A 175 14.53 -18.39 15.21
C ILE A 175 13.52 -17.38 14.69
N VAL A 176 12.25 -17.55 15.03
CA VAL A 176 11.17 -16.68 14.58
C VAL A 176 10.57 -15.95 15.77
N SER A 177 10.50 -14.63 15.68
CA SER A 177 9.92 -13.73 16.68
C SER A 177 9.22 -12.57 15.99
N PRO A 178 8.33 -11.83 16.67
CA PRO A 178 7.75 -10.61 16.11
C PRO A 178 8.80 -9.63 15.58
N TYR A 179 9.88 -9.40 16.33
CA TYR A 179 11.00 -8.58 15.87
C TYR A 179 11.69 -9.14 14.63
N ASN A 180 12.03 -10.43 14.64
CA ASN A 180 12.74 -11.05 13.51
C ASN A 180 11.91 -10.95 12.23
N VAL A 181 10.60 -11.21 12.30
CA VAL A 181 9.69 -11.05 11.15
C VAL A 181 9.75 -9.62 10.59
N LEU A 182 9.55 -8.61 11.44
CA LEU A 182 9.54 -7.22 10.98
C LEU A 182 10.90 -6.83 10.37
N LYS A 183 12.00 -7.19 11.04
CA LYS A 183 13.37 -6.92 10.55
C LYS A 183 13.63 -7.59 9.20
N THR A 184 13.30 -8.87 9.05
CA THR A 184 13.48 -9.60 7.78
C THR A 184 12.69 -8.97 6.64
N LEU A 185 11.44 -8.57 6.87
CA LEU A 185 10.62 -7.92 5.85
C LEU A 185 11.17 -6.55 5.45
N ARG A 186 11.64 -5.76 6.43
CA ARG A 186 12.26 -4.45 6.22
C ARG A 186 13.61 -4.54 5.50
N GLU A 187 14.46 -5.48 5.89
CA GLU A 187 15.73 -5.77 5.22
C GLU A 187 15.51 -6.13 3.75
N ARG A 188 14.59 -7.07 3.47
CA ARG A 188 14.24 -7.46 2.10
C ARG A 188 13.63 -6.30 1.32
N ALA A 189 12.89 -5.41 1.98
CA ALA A 189 12.38 -4.18 1.36
C ALA A 189 13.49 -3.17 1.02
N GLY A 190 14.72 -3.34 1.54
CA GLY A 190 15.85 -2.45 1.32
C GLY A 190 15.88 -1.26 2.29
N ILE A 191 15.20 -1.37 3.44
CA ILE A 191 15.37 -0.44 4.56
C ILE A 191 16.75 -0.68 5.18
N GLU A 192 17.45 0.40 5.50
CA GLU A 192 18.75 0.35 6.13
C GLU A 192 18.61 -0.06 7.61
N PRO A 193 19.53 -0.89 8.14
CA PRO A 193 19.44 -1.39 9.51
C PRO A 193 19.54 -0.31 10.58
N GLY A 194 20.07 0.87 10.24
CA GLY A 194 20.46 1.88 11.23
C GLY A 194 21.71 1.44 12.01
N ASP A 195 22.19 2.30 12.90
CA ASP A 195 23.38 2.02 13.71
C ASP A 195 23.09 0.98 14.81
N ASP A 196 21.81 0.75 15.12
CA ASP A 196 21.31 -0.18 16.14
C ASP A 196 20.82 -1.53 15.57
N GLY A 197 20.84 -1.71 14.24
CA GLY A 197 20.36 -2.94 13.61
C GLY A 197 18.86 -3.18 13.77
N MET A 198 18.08 -2.13 14.03
CA MET A 198 16.65 -2.22 14.31
C MET A 198 15.77 -1.87 13.11
N TYR A 199 16.32 -1.39 12.00
CA TYR A 199 15.55 -1.01 10.82
C TYR A 199 14.43 0.00 11.17
N GLY A 200 14.72 0.94 12.08
CA GLY A 200 13.77 1.94 12.58
C GLY A 200 12.71 1.43 13.56
N LEU A 201 12.82 0.18 14.04
CA LEU A 201 11.98 -0.33 15.13
C LEU A 201 12.52 0.14 16.49
N LYS A 202 11.62 0.55 17.38
CA LYS A 202 11.95 0.78 18.79
C LYS A 202 12.40 -0.53 19.46
N GLN A 203 13.44 -0.49 20.29
CA GLN A 203 13.83 -1.61 21.16
C GLN A 203 12.89 -1.72 22.37
N ASN A 204 12.69 -2.94 22.88
CA ASN A 204 11.88 -3.19 24.08
C ASN A 204 10.46 -2.60 24.01
N MET A 205 9.83 -2.67 22.83
CA MET A 205 8.42 -2.31 22.64
C MET A 205 7.52 -3.02 23.65
N THR A 206 6.48 -2.31 24.10
CA THR A 206 5.36 -2.96 24.77
C THR A 206 4.55 -3.82 23.79
N TYR A 207 3.63 -4.59 24.34
CA TYR A 207 2.65 -5.35 23.55
C TYR A 207 1.88 -4.47 22.55
N GLU A 208 1.41 -3.29 22.99
CA GLU A 208 0.67 -2.34 22.16
C GLU A 208 1.57 -1.71 21.08
N GLU A 209 2.79 -1.33 21.44
CA GLU A 209 3.75 -0.75 20.49
C GLU A 209 4.12 -1.74 19.38
N MET A 210 4.35 -3.02 19.74
CA MET A 210 4.62 -4.07 18.76
C MET A 210 3.39 -4.38 17.91
N ARG A 211 2.19 -4.41 18.51
CA ARG A 211 0.93 -4.59 17.76
C ARG A 211 0.79 -3.51 16.70
N ASP A 212 1.03 -2.24 17.05
CA ASP A 212 0.91 -1.14 16.10
C ASP A 212 2.01 -1.20 15.03
N ALA A 213 3.24 -1.60 15.39
CA ALA A 213 4.31 -1.84 14.43
C ALA A 213 3.96 -2.94 13.42
N ILE A 214 3.42 -4.09 13.87
CA ILE A 214 2.97 -5.18 13.00
C ILE A 214 1.83 -4.73 12.09
N ARG A 215 0.85 -4.00 12.62
CA ARG A 215 -0.29 -3.48 11.83
C ARG A 215 0.17 -2.50 10.76
N LEU A 216 1.13 -1.63 11.08
CA LEU A 216 1.71 -0.68 10.14
C LEU A 216 2.52 -1.41 9.06
N GLU A 217 3.37 -2.37 9.45
CA GLU A 217 4.15 -3.17 8.51
C GLU A 217 3.21 -3.94 7.56
N ARG A 218 2.16 -4.56 8.09
CA ARG A 218 1.12 -5.23 7.30
C ARG A 218 0.41 -4.28 6.33
N TYR A 219 0.13 -3.05 6.75
CA TYR A 219 -0.52 -2.05 5.90
C TYR A 219 0.35 -1.64 4.71
N ILE A 220 1.65 -1.48 4.92
CA ILE A 220 2.62 -1.12 3.89
C ILE A 220 2.92 -2.30 2.97
N GLU A 221 3.24 -3.44 3.57
CA GLU A 221 3.67 -4.64 2.88
C GLU A 221 2.56 -5.15 1.94
N LEU A 222 1.34 -5.33 2.47
CA LEU A 222 0.18 -5.86 1.75
C LEU A 222 -0.70 -4.76 1.12
N ALA A 223 -0.14 -3.56 0.92
CA ALA A 223 -0.78 -2.46 0.22
C ALA A 223 -1.46 -2.92 -1.09
N PHE A 224 -2.74 -2.61 -1.29
CA PHE A 224 -3.54 -2.95 -2.48
C PHE A 224 -3.76 -4.44 -2.77
N GLU A 225 -3.37 -5.35 -1.88
CA GLU A 225 -3.55 -6.80 -2.03
C GLU A 225 -4.85 -7.32 -1.37
N GLY A 226 -5.85 -6.46 -1.17
CA GLY A 226 -7.16 -6.86 -0.64
C GLY A 226 -7.25 -7.07 0.89
N HIS A 227 -6.15 -7.00 1.64
CA HIS A 227 -6.17 -7.26 3.08
C HIS A 227 -6.76 -6.13 3.93
N ARG A 228 -6.45 -4.85 3.60
CA ARG A 228 -6.76 -3.70 4.46
C ARG A 228 -8.24 -3.60 4.83
N PHE A 229 -9.13 -3.96 3.92
CA PHE A 229 -10.58 -3.96 4.15
C PHE A 229 -10.98 -4.89 5.30
N PHE A 230 -10.40 -6.09 5.36
CA PHE A 230 -10.68 -7.09 6.38
C PHE A 230 -9.90 -6.82 7.66
N ASP A 231 -8.65 -6.39 7.55
CA ASP A 231 -7.77 -6.11 8.68
C ASP A 231 -8.36 -5.05 9.62
N VAL A 232 -8.81 -3.90 9.10
CA VAL A 232 -9.40 -2.86 9.96
C VAL A 232 -10.70 -3.30 10.62
N ARG A 233 -11.42 -4.26 10.03
CA ARG A 233 -12.67 -4.79 10.58
C ARG A 233 -12.42 -5.79 11.69
N ARG A 234 -11.57 -6.79 11.47
CA ARG A 234 -11.22 -7.79 12.49
C ARG A 234 -10.49 -7.18 13.69
N TRP A 235 -9.76 -6.09 13.47
CA TRP A 235 -9.12 -5.31 14.54
C TRP A 235 -10.06 -4.33 15.24
N MET A 236 -11.31 -4.17 14.78
CA MET A 236 -12.26 -3.20 15.32
C MET A 236 -11.72 -1.76 15.30
N ILE A 237 -10.93 -1.41 14.27
CA ILE A 237 -10.36 -0.07 14.07
C ILE A 237 -10.95 0.67 12.85
N ALA A 238 -12.01 0.13 12.25
CA ALA A 238 -12.61 0.69 11.05
C ALA A 238 -13.32 2.02 11.34
N GLU A 239 -13.87 2.21 12.54
CA GLU A 239 -14.48 3.48 12.94
C GLU A 239 -13.45 4.61 13.03
N GLN A 240 -12.20 4.33 13.41
CA GLN A 240 -11.13 5.32 13.50
C GLN A 240 -10.49 5.55 12.12
N THR A 241 -10.29 4.48 11.34
CA THR A 241 -9.53 4.55 10.09
C THR A 241 -10.38 4.83 8.86
N GLN A 242 -11.67 4.48 8.88
CA GLN A 242 -12.61 4.59 7.75
C GLN A 242 -13.78 5.57 8.03
N ASN A 243 -13.78 6.29 9.16
CA ASN A 243 -14.73 7.39 9.41
C ASN A 243 -14.01 8.74 9.48
N LYS A 244 -13.12 9.01 8.51
CA LYS A 244 -12.28 10.21 8.52
C LYS A 244 -12.23 10.89 7.15
N GLN A 245 -11.79 12.13 7.15
CA GLN A 245 -11.48 12.86 5.93
C GLN A 245 -10.18 12.31 5.33
N MET A 246 -10.27 11.76 4.12
CA MET A 246 -9.11 11.31 3.35
C MET A 246 -8.56 12.46 2.51
N ARG A 247 -7.23 12.50 2.42
CA ARG A 247 -6.48 13.62 1.84
C ARG A 247 -5.74 13.19 0.56
N GLY A 248 -5.44 14.20 -0.25
CA GLY A 248 -4.58 14.13 -1.44
C GLY A 248 -3.51 15.20 -1.36
N TYR A 249 -2.57 15.17 -2.30
CA TYR A 249 -1.51 16.16 -2.40
C TYR A 249 -1.55 16.81 -3.79
N LYS A 250 -1.94 18.08 -3.83
CA LYS A 250 -2.05 18.86 -5.07
C LYS A 250 -0.78 19.66 -5.27
N ILE A 251 -0.15 19.49 -6.44
CA ILE A 251 0.99 20.31 -6.86
C ILE A 251 0.53 21.31 -7.91
N GLU A 252 0.85 22.58 -7.73
CA GLU A 252 0.64 23.65 -8.69
C GLU A 252 1.98 24.11 -9.24
N ARG A 253 2.11 24.11 -10.57
CA ARG A 253 3.33 24.51 -11.28
C ARG A 253 3.13 25.82 -12.02
N SER A 254 3.95 26.81 -11.72
CA SER A 254 3.97 28.10 -12.41
C SER A 254 4.72 28.03 -13.75
N THR A 255 4.56 29.07 -14.59
CA THR A 255 5.21 29.17 -15.90
C THR A 255 6.74 29.25 -15.83
N ASN A 256 7.31 29.71 -14.71
CA ASN A 256 8.75 29.68 -14.44
C ASN A 256 9.24 28.36 -13.81
N GLY A 257 8.37 27.34 -13.74
CA GLY A 257 8.73 26.00 -13.29
C GLY A 257 8.79 25.80 -11.77
N ILE A 258 8.34 26.77 -10.97
CA ILE A 258 8.26 26.62 -9.51
C ILE A 258 7.03 25.78 -9.18
N GLU A 259 7.24 24.75 -8.34
CA GLU A 259 6.18 23.87 -7.86
C GLU A 259 5.84 24.18 -6.40
N LYS A 260 4.54 24.27 -6.11
CA LYS A 260 4.01 24.43 -4.75
C LYS A 260 3.02 23.30 -4.46
N GLY A 261 3.28 22.56 -3.40
CA GLY A 261 2.42 21.47 -2.95
C GLY A 261 1.48 21.91 -1.83
N THR A 262 0.27 21.34 -1.83
CA THR A 262 -0.73 21.56 -0.78
C THR A 262 -1.48 20.27 -0.48
N ILE A 263 -1.70 19.99 0.80
CA ILE A 263 -2.58 18.89 1.22
C ILE A 263 -4.03 19.35 1.04
N VAL A 264 -4.84 18.53 0.37
CA VAL A 264 -6.23 18.85 0.04
C VAL A 264 -7.17 17.73 0.48
N ASN A 265 -8.40 18.11 0.82
CA ASN A 265 -9.46 17.16 1.14
C ASN A 265 -9.98 16.49 -0.13
N VAL A 266 -10.00 15.16 -0.17
CA VAL A 266 -10.45 14.39 -1.35
C VAL A 266 -11.80 13.75 -1.11
N ARG A 267 -11.94 12.96 -0.04
CA ARG A 267 -13.18 12.25 0.25
C ARG A 267 -13.36 12.05 1.74
N LYS A 268 -14.50 12.44 2.28
CA LYS A 268 -14.90 12.03 3.62
C LYS A 268 -15.40 10.59 3.57
N HIS A 269 -14.70 9.68 4.24
CA HIS A 269 -15.24 8.34 4.46
C HIS A 269 -16.20 8.39 5.63
N THR A 270 -17.23 7.54 5.58
CA THR A 270 -18.20 7.39 6.66
C THR A 270 -18.30 5.92 6.99
N PHE A 271 -18.04 5.58 8.24
CA PHE A 271 -18.15 4.23 8.75
C PHE A 271 -19.08 4.25 9.95
N ARG A 272 -20.16 3.46 9.87
CA ARG A 272 -21.08 3.20 10.98
C ARG A 272 -20.77 1.84 11.55
N LYS A 273 -21.01 1.63 12.84
CA LYS A 273 -20.82 0.33 13.51
C LYS A 273 -21.47 -0.86 12.76
N ALA A 274 -22.62 -0.65 12.11
CA ALA A 274 -23.25 -1.64 11.24
C ALA A 274 -22.30 -2.22 10.17
N MET A 275 -21.43 -1.37 9.58
CA MET A 275 -20.57 -1.69 8.44
C MET A 275 -19.38 -2.61 8.76
N TYR A 276 -19.26 -3.07 10.01
CA TYR A 276 -18.42 -4.24 10.34
C TYR A 276 -18.96 -5.52 9.68
N PHE A 277 -20.28 -5.60 9.49
CA PHE A 277 -20.95 -6.70 8.80
C PHE A 277 -21.51 -6.22 7.46
N PHE A 278 -21.66 -7.13 6.50
CA PHE A 278 -22.47 -6.84 5.32
C PHE A 278 -23.94 -6.99 5.64
N PRO A 279 -24.83 -6.12 5.12
CA PRO A 279 -26.25 -6.33 5.27
C PRO A 279 -26.65 -7.59 4.51
N ILE A 280 -27.46 -8.44 5.15
CA ILE A 280 -28.13 -9.54 4.44
C ILE A 280 -29.18 -8.87 3.54
N PRO A 281 -29.24 -9.20 2.23
CA PRO A 281 -30.21 -8.58 1.34
C PRO A 281 -31.64 -8.75 1.88
N TYR A 282 -32.41 -7.67 1.93
CA TYR A 282 -33.76 -7.68 2.53
C TYR A 282 -34.68 -8.75 1.94
N LYS A 283 -34.56 -9.00 0.63
CA LYS A 283 -35.31 -10.07 -0.06
C LYS A 283 -35.00 -11.47 0.47
N GLU A 284 -33.86 -11.69 1.11
CA GLU A 284 -33.51 -12.95 1.75
C GLU A 284 -34.10 -13.02 3.16
N THR A 285 -33.98 -11.95 3.96
CA THR A 285 -34.49 -11.94 5.34
C THR A 285 -36.02 -12.09 5.42
N VAL A 286 -36.77 -11.66 4.39
CA VAL A 286 -38.23 -11.85 4.36
C VAL A 286 -38.68 -13.27 3.97
N LYS A 287 -37.78 -14.12 3.44
CA LYS A 287 -38.12 -15.50 3.05
C LYS A 287 -38.28 -16.43 4.25
N SER A 288 -37.59 -16.15 5.35
CA SER A 288 -37.66 -16.95 6.58
C SER A 288 -37.62 -16.05 7.81
N LYS A 289 -38.54 -16.30 8.74
CA LYS A 289 -38.55 -15.62 10.05
C LYS A 289 -37.32 -15.95 10.91
N GLU A 290 -36.62 -17.03 10.60
CA GLU A 290 -35.40 -17.45 11.30
C GLU A 290 -34.15 -16.75 10.76
N LEU A 291 -34.20 -16.18 9.55
CA LEU A 291 -33.08 -15.45 8.97
C LEU A 291 -33.12 -13.99 9.43
N LEU A 292 -32.54 -13.77 10.61
CA LEU A 292 -32.40 -12.44 11.21
C LEU A 292 -31.35 -11.62 10.45
N GLN A 293 -31.55 -10.29 10.45
CA GLN A 293 -30.60 -9.34 9.91
C GLN A 293 -29.36 -9.23 10.80
N ASN A 294 -28.23 -8.82 10.23
CA ASN A 294 -27.03 -8.47 11.00
C ASN A 294 -27.27 -7.25 11.91
N PRO A 295 -26.54 -7.12 13.04
CA PRO A 295 -26.74 -6.03 13.99
C PRO A 295 -26.66 -4.63 13.37
N TYR A 296 -27.45 -3.69 13.89
CA TYR A 296 -27.46 -2.27 13.54
C TYR A 296 -27.96 -1.91 12.12
N TYR A 297 -28.64 -2.84 11.43
CA TYR A 297 -29.29 -2.65 10.13
C TYR A 297 -30.82 -2.62 10.18
N GLU A 298 -31.38 -2.55 11.40
CA GLU A 298 -32.80 -2.41 11.68
C GLU A 298 -33.38 -1.03 11.31
#